data_AF-A0A7V9ZHM2-F1
#
_entry.id   AF-A0A7V9ZHM2-F1
#
_cell.length_a   1.000
_cell.length_b   1.000
_cell.length_c   1.000
_cell.angle_alpha   90.00
_cell.angle_beta   90.00
_cell.angle_gamma   90.00
#
_symmetry.space_group_name_H-M   'P 1'
#
loop_
_entity.id
_entity.type
_entity.pdbx_description
1 polymer ?
#
loop_
_entity_poly.entity_id
_entity_poly.type
_entity_poly.pdbx_seq_one_letter_code
_entity_poly.pdbx_strand_id
1 'polypeptide(L)' 'YVFAGGLEEEDGPVYSADTTSGTLVITDGPYVETKEFLGGFAVVDVTDDEAAKMWAGKVAEACGWPHEVRRFKPQPQAE' A
#
# COMPACT_ATOMS: atom_id res chain seq x y z
N TYR A 1 -0.14 -0.27 15.91
CA TYR A 1 0.83 -0.35 14.79
C TYR A 1 1.06 -1.81 14.47
N VAL A 2 1.02 -2.19 13.19
CA VAL A 2 1.27 -3.55 12.72
C VAL A 2 2.53 -3.59 11.86
N PHE A 3 2.64 -2.66 10.90
CA PHE A 3 3.76 -2.60 9.95
C PHE A 3 3.92 -1.17 9.39
N ALA A 4 5.14 -0.78 9.04
CA ALA A 4 5.44 0.34 8.16
C ALA A 4 6.78 0.11 7.47
N GLY A 5 6.85 0.48 6.19
CA GLY A 5 8.09 0.39 5.41
C GLY A 5 7.98 1.13 4.08
N GLY A 6 9.13 1.62 3.62
CA GLY A 6 9.30 2.09 2.25
C GLY A 6 9.41 0.92 1.27
N LEU A 7 8.98 1.14 0.04
CA LEU A 7 9.20 0.24 -1.09
C LEU A 7 10.42 0.74 -1.87
N GLU A 8 11.16 -0.18 -2.50
CA GLU A 8 12.18 0.22 -3.47
C GLU A 8 11.50 0.77 -4.73
N GLU A 9 11.99 1.91 -5.23
CA GLU A 9 11.41 2.65 -6.36
C GLU A 9 12.13 2.32 -7.68
N GLU A 10 12.36 3.31 -8.55
CA GLU A 10 12.80 3.15 -9.95
C GLU A 10 14.09 2.34 -10.15
N ASP A 11 14.98 2.31 -9.14
CA ASP A 11 16.26 1.61 -9.21
C ASP A 11 16.22 0.17 -8.66
N GLY A 12 15.07 -0.27 -8.11
CA GLY A 12 14.87 -1.60 -7.54
C GLY A 12 14.08 -2.55 -8.46
N PRO A 13 14.06 -3.86 -8.16
CA PRO A 13 13.28 -4.81 -8.95
C PRO A 13 11.77 -4.62 -8.72
N VAL A 14 11.04 -4.29 -9.79
CA VAL A 14 9.58 -4.17 -9.79
C VAL A 14 8.98 -5.19 -10.76
N TYR A 15 7.90 -5.86 -10.36
CA TYR A 15 7.17 -6.83 -11.17
C TYR A 15 5.67 -6.65 -11.01
N SER A 16 4.91 -7.00 -12.05
CA SER A 16 3.45 -7.06 -12.01
C SER A 16 2.96 -8.51 -12.19
N ALA A 17 1.85 -8.85 -11.53
CA ALA A 17 1.18 -10.14 -11.67
C ALA A 17 -0.31 -9.91 -11.94
N ASP A 18 -0.80 -10.39 -13.09
CA ASP A 18 -2.17 -10.17 -13.56
C ASP A 18 -2.83 -11.50 -13.95
N THR A 19 -4.02 -11.76 -13.40
CA THR A 19 -4.85 -12.95 -13.72
C THR A 19 -6.15 -12.59 -14.43
N THR A 20 -6.38 -11.31 -14.76
CA THR A 20 -7.67 -10.81 -15.29
C THR A 20 -8.02 -11.35 -16.66
N SER A 21 -7.03 -11.80 -17.43
CA SER A 21 -7.20 -12.51 -18.70
C SER A 21 -7.67 -13.97 -18.55
N GLY A 22 -7.75 -14.48 -17.32
CA GLY A 22 -8.01 -15.89 -17.01
C GLY A 22 -6.76 -16.77 -16.94
N THR A 23 -5.57 -16.22 -17.20
CA THR A 23 -4.28 -16.88 -17.01
C THR A 23 -3.34 -15.94 -16.27
N LEU A 24 -2.50 -16.47 -15.37
CA LEU A 24 -1.48 -15.68 -14.67
C LEU A 24 -0.41 -15.23 -15.65
N VAL A 25 -0.20 -13.92 -15.71
CA VAL A 25 0.89 -13.27 -16.45
C VAL A 25 1.74 -12.50 -15.44
N ILE A 26 3.05 -12.73 -15.48
CA ILE A 26 4.03 -11.98 -14.69
C ILE A 26 4.87 -11.15 -15.66
N THR A 27 5.04 -9.86 -15.39
CA THR A 27 5.85 -8.96 -16.22
C THR A 27 6.86 -8.20 -15.37
N ASP A 28 7.98 -7.84 -15.98
CA ASP A 28 8.89 -6.85 -15.42
C ASP A 28 8.21 -5.47 -15.44
N GLY A 29 8.50 -4.66 -14.42
CA GLY A 29 7.96 -3.31 -14.25
C GLY A 29 6.63 -3.22 -13.48
N PRO A 30 6.17 -1.99 -13.21
CA PRO A 30 4.92 -1.75 -12.49
C PRO A 30 3.70 -2.16 -13.33
N TYR A 31 2.58 -2.45 -12.65
CA TYR A 31 1.30 -2.74 -13.32
C TYR A 31 0.80 -1.57 -14.19
N VAL A 32 1.07 -0.33 -13.77
CA VAL A 32 0.67 0.89 -14.48
C VAL A 32 1.81 1.89 -14.45
N GLU A 33 2.12 2.48 -15.61
CA GLU A 33 3.03 3.61 -15.70
C GLU A 33 2.29 4.90 -15.33
N THR A 34 2.73 5.55 -14.25
CA THR A 34 2.18 6.85 -13.85
C THR A 34 3.29 7.78 -13.39
N LYS A 35 2.94 9.05 -13.15
CA LYS A 35 3.89 10.03 -12.61
C LYS A 35 4.17 9.86 -11.12
N GLU A 36 3.36 9.08 -10.41
CA GLU A 36 3.41 8.93 -8.96
C GLU A 36 3.58 7.45 -8.60
N PHE A 37 4.55 7.14 -7.75
CA PHE A 37 4.77 5.77 -7.28
C PHE A 37 4.32 5.62 -5.83
N LEU A 38 3.93 4.40 -5.46
CA LEU A 38 3.73 4.06 -4.06
C LEU A 38 5.10 3.85 -3.41
N GLY A 39 5.64 4.86 -2.74
CA GLY A 39 6.95 4.80 -2.08
C GLY A 39 6.95 3.98 -0.77
N GLY A 40 5.79 3.56 -0.27
CA GLY A 40 5.67 2.86 1.01
C GLY A 40 4.24 2.77 1.51
N PHE A 41 4.03 2.00 2.57
CA PHE A 41 2.75 1.99 3.28
C PHE A 41 2.91 1.59 4.74
N ALA A 42 1.91 1.93 5.54
CA ALA A 42 1.78 1.52 6.94
C ALA A 42 0.45 0.81 7.17
N VAL A 43 0.46 -0.18 8.05
CA VAL A 43 -0.72 -0.88 8.54
C VAL A 43 -0.87 -0.60 10.03
N VAL A 44 -2.04 -0.09 10.40
CA VAL A 44 -2.42 0.16 11.79
C VAL A 44 -3.69 -0.60 12.12
N ASP A 45 -3.69 -1.22 13.30
CA ASP A 45 -4.88 -1.78 13.92
C ASP A 45 -5.35 -0.81 15.00
N VAL A 46 -6.55 -0.27 14.81
CA VAL A 46 -7.14 0.81 15.61
C VAL A 46 -8.66 0.64 15.67
N THR A 47 -9.28 1.22 16.68
CA THR A 47 -10.70 1.02 17.01
C THR A 47 -11.67 1.64 16.01
N ASP A 48 -11.26 2.73 15.34
CA ASP A 48 -12.13 3.54 14.50
C ASP A 48 -11.34 4.41 13.50
N ASP A 49 -12.09 5.09 12.64
CA ASP A 49 -11.53 5.94 11.58
C ASP A 49 -10.83 7.18 12.09
N GLU A 50 -11.25 7.74 13.23
CA GLU A 50 -10.62 8.93 13.78
C GLU A 50 -9.22 8.58 14.29
N ALA A 51 -9.07 7.43 14.96
CA ALA A 51 -7.78 6.87 15.30
C ALA A 51 -6.92 6.62 14.05
N ALA A 52 -7.48 6.07 12.97
CA ALA A 52 -6.76 5.84 11.71
C ALA A 52 -6.24 7.16 11.09
N LYS A 53 -7.08 8.20 11.04
CA LYS A 53 -6.70 9.53 10.53
C LYS A 53 -5.60 10.18 11.38
N MET A 54 -5.69 10.07 12.71
CA MET A 54 -4.63 10.57 13.60
C MET A 54 -3.29 9.87 13.34
N TRP A 55 -3.30 8.55 13.11
CA TRP A 55 -2.09 7.82 12.74
C TRP A 55 -1.54 8.27 11.39
N ALA A 56 -2.41 8.45 10.39
CA ALA A 56 -1.98 8.95 9.08
C ALA A 56 -1.31 10.32 9.17
N GLY A 57 -1.83 11.24 9.99
CA GLY A 57 -1.20 12.53 10.24
C GLY A 57 0.20 12.39 10.84
N LYS A 58 0.36 11.53 11.86
CA LYS A 58 1.68 11.28 12.47
C LYS A 58 2.69 10.72 11.47
N VAL A 59 2.26 9.80 10.59
CA VAL A 59 3.14 9.23 9.57
C VAL A 59 3.46 10.28 8.50
N ALA A 60 2.49 11.09 8.07
CA ALA A 60 2.74 12.17 7.12
C ALA A 60 3.74 13.21 7.66
N GLU A 61 3.62 13.60 8.92
CA GLU A 61 4.58 14.49 9.58
C GLU A 61 5.98 13.85 9.68
N ALA A 62 6.06 12.57 10.04
CA ALA A 62 7.33 11.88 10.21
C ALA A 62 8.06 11.61 8.88
N CYS A 63 7.32 11.25 7.83
CA CYS A 63 7.86 10.95 6.51
C CYS A 63 8.08 12.20 5.66
N GLY A 64 7.30 13.27 5.88
CA GLY A 64 7.34 14.50 5.08
C GLY A 64 6.55 14.43 3.76
N TRP A 65 5.67 13.44 3.59
CA TRP A 65 4.90 13.19 2.36
C TRP A 65 3.40 12.97 2.64
N PRO A 66 2.49 13.26 1.69
CA PRO A 66 1.06 13.00 1.84
C PRO A 66 0.75 11.49 1.97
N HIS A 67 -0.30 11.16 2.74
CA HIS A 67 -0.74 9.78 2.95
C HIS A 67 -2.23 9.61 2.67
N GLU A 68 -2.58 8.58 1.89
CA GLU A 68 -3.96 8.12 1.69
C GLU A 68 -4.33 7.05 2.74
N VAL A 69 -5.52 7.17 3.35
CA VAL A 69 -6.00 6.23 4.38
C VAL A 69 -7.13 5.37 3.83
N ARG A 70 -6.97 4.05 3.88
CA ARG A 70 -7.98 3.10 3.40
C ARG A 70 -8.14 1.94 4.38
N ARG A 71 -9.40 1.53 4.57
CA ARG A 71 -9.72 0.29 5.28
C ARG A 71 -9.43 -0.91 4.39
N PHE A 72 -8.97 -2.00 5.01
CA PHE A 72 -9.11 -3.31 4.40
C PHE A 72 -10.59 -3.64 4.25
N LYS A 73 -10.93 -4.36 3.17
CA LYS A 73 -12.24 -5.00 3.07
C LYS A 73 -12.42 -5.97 4.25
N PRO A 74 -13.67 -6.27 4.67
CA PRO A 74 -13.91 -7.35 5.62
C PRO A 74 -13.18 -8.60 5.17
N GLN A 75 -12.33 -9.16 6.04
CA GLN A 75 -11.67 -10.42 5.70
C GLN A 75 -12.75 -11.50 5.58
N PRO A 76 -12.68 -12.36 4.55
CA PRO A 76 -13.48 -13.57 4.57
C PRO A 76 -13.15 -14.33 5.85
N GLN A 77 -14.16 -14.83 6.55
CA GLN A 77 -13.95 -15.70 7.69
C GLN A 77 -13.08 -16.86 7.20
N ALA A 78 -11.86 -16.99 7.72
CA ALA A 78 -11.06 -18.18 7.46
C ALA A 78 -11.85 -19.37 8.03
N GLU A 79 -12.10 -20.38 7.19
CA GLU A 79 -12.61 -21.68 7.63
C GLU A 79 -11.58 -22.41 8.51
#